data_AF-A0A934EBW3-F1
#
_entry.id   AF-A0A934EBW3-F1
#
_cell.length_a   1.000
_cell.length_b   1.000
_cell.length_c   1.000
_cell.angle_alpha   90.00
_cell.angle_beta   90.00
_cell.angle_gamma   90.00
#
_symmetry.space_group_name_H-M   'P 1'
#
loop_
_entity.id
_entity.type
_entity.pdbx_description
1 polymer ?
#
loop_
_entity_poly.entity_id
_entity_poly.type
_entity_poly.pdbx_seq_one_letter_code
_entity_poly.pdbx_strand_id
1 'polypeptide(L)'
;MAASHRIWLLAVAVLAAGCATMSGKASAPDLRGFPIGIYNVADPKHLDLLKADGFDAFLPAPKDASGYEALARRARKLGMSMVLQPQPFWDKPSKATAAWPILAWYLMDEPEVNKMTPDVLAGVAKRVKEWDPGRAQTFVVGGGRWAQPYAETADVLMLDWYPVPHRPLTSVAEEFLKAQRSLPKDKPVWMVLQAFDWSEDSAMDHRALATRFPTYEEIRFMSYSSIMAGAKGLFYFRLPVPPSETLFDYPERWQAVARVTRELKLFKPVLEGGRPSPLPFPPNPDGPDAKAWNLQGRTFVVLANPRKASFLKVPDEVMGAEWRPLFTLRREQKSLLKAIGKGFYLKPYQVLALEGPGQAETRTW
;
A
#
# COMPACT_ATOMS: atom_id res chain seq x y z
N MET A 1 3.21 18.43 -8.16
CA MET A 1 4.57 18.80 -7.70
C MET A 1 4.36 19.72 -6.51
N ALA A 2 4.61 19.18 -5.32
CA ALA A 2 4.61 19.82 -4.00
C ALA A 2 3.33 20.55 -3.56
N ALA A 3 2.41 19.81 -2.91
CA ALA A 3 1.47 20.40 -1.96
C ALA A 3 2.26 20.88 -0.73
N SER A 4 2.19 22.18 -0.47
CA SER A 4 2.96 22.88 0.54
C SER A 4 2.57 22.43 1.96
N HIS A 5 3.44 21.63 2.58
CA HIS A 5 3.55 21.56 4.03
C HIS A 5 4.74 22.40 4.47
N ARG A 6 4.48 23.31 5.41
CA ARG A 6 5.44 24.30 5.89
C ARG A 6 6.74 23.61 6.30
N ILE A 7 7.79 23.92 5.55
CA ILE A 7 9.16 23.46 5.73
C ILE A 7 9.72 24.06 7.04
N TRP A 8 10.03 23.20 8.01
CA TRP A 8 11.07 23.50 9.00
C TRP A 8 12.41 22.99 8.43
N LEU A 9 13.14 23.86 7.75
CA LEU A 9 14.55 23.65 7.43
C LEU A 9 15.34 23.83 8.73
N LEU A 10 15.53 22.76 9.47
CA LEU A 10 16.55 22.73 10.52
C LEU A 10 17.85 22.23 9.90
N ALA A 11 18.83 23.13 9.83
CA ALA A 11 20.21 22.80 9.52
C ALA A 11 20.69 21.73 10.51
N VAL A 12 20.91 20.51 10.03
CA VAL A 12 21.51 19.44 10.82
C VAL A 12 23.01 19.72 10.87
N ALA A 13 23.47 20.36 11.95
CA ALA A 13 24.88 20.43 12.28
C ALA A 13 25.33 19.03 12.74
N VAL A 14 26.23 18.40 11.97
CA VAL A 14 26.87 17.13 12.34
C VAL A 14 27.93 17.43 13.40
N LEU A 15 27.62 17.14 14.66
CA LEU A 15 28.62 17.06 15.73
C LEU A 15 29.01 15.59 15.92
N ALA A 16 30.24 15.26 15.54
CA ALA A 16 30.84 13.97 15.81
C ALA A 16 31.27 13.90 17.29
N ALA A 17 30.71 12.96 18.05
CA ALA A 17 31.26 12.60 19.36
C ALA A 17 30.97 11.14 19.72
N GLY A 18 32.05 10.38 19.98
CA GLY A 18 32.10 9.33 21.01
C GLY A 18 31.49 7.97 20.68
N CYS A 19 32.33 7.07 20.17
CA CYS A 19 32.03 5.65 19.96
C CYS A 19 31.90 4.90 21.30
N ALA A 20 30.83 4.13 21.50
CA ALA A 20 30.80 2.98 22.39
C ALA A 20 30.10 1.82 21.66
N THR A 21 30.88 0.83 21.25
CA THR A 21 30.43 -0.31 20.46
C THR A 21 29.67 -1.31 21.33
N MET A 22 28.35 -1.40 21.18
CA MET A 22 27.59 -2.59 21.58
C MET A 22 27.40 -3.50 20.37
N SER A 23 28.24 -4.53 20.25
CA SER A 23 28.13 -5.56 19.22
C SER A 23 27.05 -6.59 19.59
N GLY A 24 25.80 -6.29 19.26
CA GLY A 24 24.78 -7.30 19.03
C GLY A 24 24.43 -7.26 17.55
N LYS A 25 24.64 -8.35 16.80
CA LYS A 25 24.11 -8.45 15.43
C LYS A 25 22.59 -8.37 15.53
N ALA A 26 22.02 -7.21 15.22
CA ALA A 26 20.59 -7.03 15.10
C ALA A 26 20.09 -7.95 13.97
N SER A 27 19.19 -8.87 14.29
CA SER A 27 18.44 -9.62 13.28
C SER A 27 17.62 -8.62 12.45
N ALA A 28 17.57 -8.82 11.13
CA ALA A 28 16.74 -7.99 10.26
C ALA A 28 15.29 -7.94 10.78
N PRO A 29 14.63 -6.77 10.76
CA PRO A 29 13.28 -6.62 11.27
C PRO A 29 12.32 -7.55 10.54
N ASP A 30 11.44 -8.16 11.32
CA ASP A 30 10.44 -9.08 10.82
C ASP A 30 9.33 -8.33 10.07
N LEU A 31 9.54 -8.06 8.79
CA LEU A 31 8.55 -7.51 7.87
C LEU A 31 7.57 -8.59 7.36
N ARG A 32 7.42 -9.73 8.06
CA ARG A 32 6.45 -10.77 7.70
C ARG A 32 5.03 -10.22 7.86
N GLY A 33 4.49 -9.73 6.76
CA GLY A 33 3.08 -9.43 6.62
C GLY A 33 2.77 -8.55 5.42
N PHE A 34 1.48 -8.33 5.20
CA PHE A 34 0.96 -7.40 4.20
C PHE A 34 0.22 -6.26 4.93
N PRO A 35 0.90 -5.15 5.28
CA PRO A 35 0.25 -4.04 5.97
C PRO A 35 -0.77 -3.37 5.05
N ILE A 36 -1.94 -3.07 5.62
CA ILE A 36 -3.02 -2.30 5.00
C ILE A 36 -3.18 -1.03 5.84
N GLY A 37 -2.69 0.08 5.31
CA GLY A 37 -2.56 1.32 6.08
C GLY A 37 -3.27 2.53 5.50
N ILE A 38 -3.39 3.58 6.31
CA ILE A 38 -3.92 4.88 5.90
C ILE A 38 -3.06 6.01 6.45
N TYR A 39 -2.94 7.08 5.67
CA TYR A 39 -2.15 8.25 6.02
C TYR A 39 -2.90 9.25 6.91
N ASN A 40 -2.12 9.99 7.70
CA ASN A 40 -2.51 11.17 8.48
C ASN A 40 -3.61 10.94 9.54
N VAL A 41 -3.48 9.90 10.37
CA VAL A 41 -4.41 9.67 11.48
C VAL A 41 -4.02 10.51 12.69
N ALA A 42 -4.90 11.42 13.12
CA ALA A 42 -4.66 12.32 14.25
C ALA A 42 -5.43 11.94 15.53
N ASP A 43 -6.67 11.44 15.41
CA ASP A 43 -7.53 11.09 16.55
C ASP A 43 -7.51 9.58 16.82
N PRO A 44 -7.16 9.11 18.04
CA PRO A 44 -7.24 7.71 18.42
C PRO A 44 -8.60 7.04 18.23
N LYS A 45 -9.71 7.78 18.28
CA LYS A 45 -11.06 7.24 18.05
C LYS A 45 -11.24 6.72 16.62
N HIS A 46 -10.51 7.29 15.66
CA HIS A 46 -10.56 6.84 14.26
C HIS A 46 -9.97 5.44 14.09
N LEU A 47 -9.05 5.01 14.97
CA LEU A 47 -8.44 3.68 14.87
C LEU A 47 -9.44 2.54 15.02
N ASP A 48 -10.52 2.73 15.79
CA ASP A 48 -11.59 1.74 15.92
C ASP A 48 -12.32 1.50 14.60
N LEU A 49 -12.70 2.59 13.92
CA LEU A 49 -13.37 2.55 12.62
C LEU A 49 -12.44 1.93 11.56
N LEU A 50 -11.18 2.38 11.53
CA LEU A 50 -10.17 1.84 10.62
C LEU A 50 -9.96 0.33 10.85
N LYS A 51 -9.82 -0.12 12.11
CA LYS A 51 -9.63 -1.54 12.41
C LYS A 51 -10.83 -2.39 12.00
N ALA A 52 -12.04 -1.88 12.24
CA ALA A 52 -13.27 -2.55 11.82
C ALA A 52 -13.32 -2.75 10.31
N ASP A 53 -12.83 -1.76 9.55
CA ASP A 53 -12.80 -1.77 8.08
C ASP A 53 -11.55 -2.44 7.47
N GLY A 54 -10.72 -3.06 8.30
CA GLY A 54 -9.65 -3.96 7.86
C GLY A 54 -8.28 -3.33 7.70
N PHE A 55 -8.11 -2.09 8.13
CA PHE A 55 -6.78 -1.51 8.31
C PHE A 55 -6.08 -2.13 9.51
N ASP A 56 -4.76 -2.27 9.42
CA ASP A 56 -3.90 -2.75 10.51
C ASP A 56 -2.61 -1.95 10.65
N ALA A 57 -2.38 -0.98 9.78
CA ALA A 57 -1.30 -0.01 9.88
C ALA A 57 -1.84 1.42 9.71
N PHE A 58 -1.08 2.42 10.14
CA PHE A 58 -1.40 3.82 9.86
C PHE A 58 -0.17 4.72 10.03
N LEU A 59 -0.18 5.88 9.37
CA LEU A 59 0.77 6.96 9.61
C LEU A 59 0.14 8.00 10.54
N PRO A 60 0.68 8.21 11.74
CA PRO A 60 0.18 9.22 12.67
C PRO A 60 0.42 10.65 12.16
N ALA A 61 -0.53 11.56 12.40
CA ALA A 61 -0.35 13.00 12.25
C ALA A 61 -1.04 13.82 13.37
N PRO A 62 -0.78 13.51 14.66
CA PRO A 62 -1.32 14.31 15.77
C PRO A 62 -0.64 15.69 15.85
N LYS A 63 -1.25 16.60 16.61
CA LYS A 63 -0.72 17.96 16.81
C LYS A 63 0.49 18.03 17.75
N ASP A 64 0.62 17.08 18.68
CA ASP A 64 1.65 17.09 19.72
C ASP A 64 2.02 15.67 20.20
N ALA A 65 2.99 15.60 21.12
CA ALA A 65 3.51 14.37 21.71
C ALA A 65 2.45 13.54 22.46
N SER A 66 1.49 14.18 23.13
CA SER A 66 0.42 13.48 23.85
C SER A 66 -0.51 12.73 22.90
N GLY A 67 -0.73 13.28 21.71
CA GLY A 67 -1.47 12.63 20.65
C GLY A 67 -0.77 11.37 20.12
N TYR A 68 0.55 11.40 19.94
CA TYR A 68 1.32 10.20 19.56
C TYR A 68 1.19 9.09 20.59
N GLU A 69 1.29 9.42 21.88
CA GLU A 69 1.15 8.43 22.95
C GLU A 69 -0.27 7.85 23.01
N ALA A 70 -1.30 8.70 22.84
CA ALA A 70 -2.69 8.25 22.82
C ALA A 70 -2.96 7.31 21.64
N LEU A 71 -2.44 7.63 20.45
CA LEU A 71 -2.50 6.77 19.27
C LEU A 71 -1.77 5.44 19.53
N ALA A 72 -0.56 5.47 20.08
CA ALA A 72 0.21 4.26 20.38
C ALA A 72 -0.51 3.34 21.39
N ARG A 73 -1.10 3.90 22.46
CA ARG A 73 -1.88 3.13 23.44
C ARG A 73 -3.10 2.47 22.80
N ARG A 74 -3.83 3.20 21.95
CA ARG A 74 -5.03 2.66 21.28
C ARG A 74 -4.66 1.63 20.21
N ALA A 75 -3.63 1.89 19.41
CA ALA A 75 -3.09 0.97 18.42
C ALA A 75 -2.68 -0.37 19.05
N ARG A 76 -1.99 -0.35 20.20
CA ARG A 76 -1.61 -1.57 20.93
C ARG A 76 -2.84 -2.38 21.34
N LYS A 77 -3.89 -1.74 21.86
CA LYS A 77 -5.14 -2.43 22.24
C LYS A 77 -5.85 -3.07 21.05
N LEU A 78 -5.71 -2.49 19.85
CA LEU A 78 -6.37 -2.96 18.62
C LEU A 78 -5.50 -3.91 17.79
N GLY A 79 -4.23 -4.13 18.18
CA GLY A 79 -3.27 -4.84 17.34
C GLY A 79 -3.10 -4.15 15.98
N MET A 80 -2.92 -2.82 16.01
CA MET A 80 -2.57 -2.00 14.84
C MET A 80 -1.14 -1.51 14.98
N SER A 81 -0.48 -1.30 13.85
CA SER A 81 0.90 -0.85 13.78
C SER A 81 1.04 0.58 13.30
N MET A 82 2.05 1.29 13.79
CA MET A 82 2.35 2.67 13.41
C MET A 82 3.52 2.69 12.42
N VAL A 83 3.38 3.42 11.33
CA VAL A 83 4.51 3.83 10.48
C VAL A 83 4.84 5.28 10.87
N LEU A 84 5.90 5.45 11.65
CA LEU A 84 6.09 6.64 12.49
C LEU A 84 7.27 7.48 12.02
N GLN A 85 7.10 8.79 11.92
CA GLN A 85 8.18 9.72 11.69
C GLN A 85 9.12 9.77 12.91
N PRO A 86 10.45 9.64 12.75
CA PRO A 86 11.38 9.68 13.87
C PRO A 86 11.70 11.10 14.36
N GLN A 87 11.44 12.14 13.56
CA GLN A 87 11.79 13.54 13.84
C GLN A 87 11.29 14.06 15.19
N PRO A 88 10.04 13.78 15.62
CA PRO A 88 9.55 14.22 16.93
C PRO A 88 10.30 13.60 18.13
N PHE A 89 11.15 12.59 17.89
CA PHE A 89 11.81 11.79 18.94
C PHE A 89 13.34 11.89 18.91
N TRP A 90 13.93 12.73 18.04
CA TRP A 90 15.39 12.83 17.90
C TRP A 90 16.16 13.13 19.18
N ASP A 91 15.53 13.86 20.11
CA ASP A 91 16.16 14.23 21.39
C ASP A 91 15.95 13.17 22.49
N LYS A 92 15.00 12.24 22.31
CA LYS A 92 14.63 11.22 23.31
C LYS A 92 14.32 9.85 22.66
N PRO A 93 15.29 9.23 21.96
CA PRO A 93 14.95 8.33 20.87
C PRO A 93 14.43 6.95 21.32
N SER A 94 14.79 6.48 22.52
CA SER A 94 14.59 5.06 22.88
C SER A 94 13.53 4.79 23.96
N LYS A 95 13.43 5.58 25.03
CA LYS A 95 12.54 5.23 26.16
C LYS A 95 11.05 5.42 25.84
N ALA A 96 10.68 6.46 25.09
CA ALA A 96 9.27 6.80 24.87
C ALA A 96 8.58 5.80 23.92
N THR A 97 9.31 5.32 22.91
CA THR A 97 8.77 4.59 21.76
C THR A 97 9.08 3.10 21.79
N ALA A 98 9.95 2.62 22.69
CA ALA A 98 10.34 1.21 22.80
C ALA A 98 9.14 0.25 22.88
N ALA A 99 8.10 0.61 23.63
CA ALA A 99 6.91 -0.22 23.79
C ALA A 99 5.86 0.00 22.69
N TRP A 100 6.01 1.01 21.83
CA TRP A 100 4.98 1.37 20.85
C TRP A 100 4.95 0.35 19.70
N PRO A 101 3.76 0.07 19.13
CA PRO A 101 3.59 -0.90 18.06
C PRO A 101 4.06 -0.32 16.71
N ILE A 102 5.31 0.13 16.60
CA ILE A 102 5.85 0.70 15.37
C ILE A 102 6.21 -0.45 14.41
N LEU A 103 5.68 -0.40 13.20
CA LEU A 103 6.05 -1.29 12.10
C LEU A 103 7.36 -0.84 11.46
N ALA A 104 7.46 0.45 11.15
CA ALA A 104 8.65 1.04 10.55
C ALA A 104 8.78 2.54 10.90
N TRP A 105 10.02 3.03 10.91
CA TRP A 105 10.33 4.45 10.96
C TRP A 105 10.19 5.07 9.56
N TYR A 106 9.31 6.05 9.40
CA TYR A 106 9.10 6.82 8.17
C TYR A 106 10.09 7.98 8.09
N LEU A 107 11.21 7.76 7.42
CA LEU A 107 12.36 8.67 7.44
C LEU A 107 12.06 10.01 6.77
N MET A 108 11.44 10.00 5.59
CA MET A 108 11.19 11.21 4.82
C MET A 108 10.02 11.01 3.85
N ASP A 109 9.30 12.11 3.62
CA ASP A 109 8.28 12.23 2.59
C ASP A 109 8.92 12.76 1.29
N GLU A 110 8.76 12.06 0.17
CA GLU A 110 9.24 12.45 -1.18
C GLU A 110 10.59 13.22 -1.15
N PRO A 111 11.72 12.59 -0.76
CA PRO A 111 13.01 13.27 -0.61
C PRO A 111 13.46 13.98 -1.89
N GLU A 112 13.12 13.44 -3.06
CA GLU A 112 13.39 14.05 -4.37
C GLU A 112 12.61 15.35 -4.62
N VAL A 113 11.41 15.48 -4.07
CA VAL A 113 10.61 16.71 -4.14
C VAL A 113 11.12 17.71 -3.11
N ASN A 114 11.50 17.21 -1.93
CA ASN A 114 12.00 18.01 -0.81
C ASN A 114 13.50 18.32 -0.88
N LYS A 115 14.16 18.04 -2.01
CA LYS A 115 15.58 18.33 -2.27
C LYS A 115 16.55 17.70 -1.25
N MET A 116 16.16 16.58 -0.65
CA MET A 116 17.02 15.79 0.22
C MET A 116 17.83 14.82 -0.63
N THR A 117 19.15 14.92 -0.62
CA THR A 117 20.01 14.02 -1.39
C THR A 117 20.02 12.60 -0.79
N PRO A 118 20.35 11.56 -1.58
CA PRO A 118 20.49 10.20 -1.07
C PRO A 118 21.42 10.07 0.13
N ASP A 119 22.57 10.76 0.11
CA ASP A 119 23.55 10.74 1.21
C ASP A 119 22.97 11.33 2.51
N VAL A 120 22.19 12.40 2.41
CA VAL A 120 21.52 13.00 3.58
C VAL A 120 20.49 12.03 4.14
N LEU A 121 19.67 11.41 3.29
CA LEU A 121 18.69 10.42 3.73
C LEU A 121 19.35 9.19 4.35
N ALA A 122 20.47 8.71 3.78
CA ALA A 122 21.27 7.64 4.34
C ALA A 122 21.87 8.01 5.71
N GLY A 123 22.26 9.27 5.90
CA GLY A 123 22.67 9.81 7.20
C GLY A 123 21.55 9.77 8.24
N VAL A 124 20.32 10.12 7.85
CA VAL A 124 19.13 9.99 8.71
C VAL A 124 18.87 8.52 9.07
N ALA A 125 18.90 7.63 8.08
CA ALA A 125 18.73 6.19 8.28
C ALA A 125 19.75 5.62 9.28
N LYS A 126 21.02 5.99 9.12
CA LYS A 126 22.11 5.62 10.04
C LYS A 126 21.84 6.12 11.46
N ARG A 127 21.47 7.40 11.61
CA ARG A 127 21.13 7.98 12.92
C ARG A 127 20.00 7.22 13.60
N VAL A 128 18.95 6.80 12.88
CA VAL A 128 17.88 5.97 13.44
C VAL A 128 18.41 4.61 13.89
N LYS A 129 19.22 3.93 13.07
CA LYS A 129 19.78 2.61 13.42
C LYS A 129 20.70 2.67 14.64
N GLU A 130 21.34 3.80 14.94
CA GLU A 130 22.17 3.96 16.13
C GLU A 130 21.38 3.82 17.44
N TRP A 131 20.09 4.19 17.47
CA TRP A 131 19.27 4.14 18.69
C TRP A 131 18.10 3.15 18.65
N ASP A 132 17.65 2.69 17.48
CA ASP A 132 16.68 1.60 17.31
C ASP A 132 17.10 0.68 16.15
N PRO A 133 18.18 -0.11 16.32
CA PRO A 133 18.75 -0.93 15.25
C PRO A 133 17.79 -2.04 14.78
N GLY A 134 16.91 -2.50 15.66
CA GLY A 134 16.00 -3.63 15.41
C GLY A 134 14.73 -3.27 14.64
N ARG A 135 14.44 -1.98 14.44
CA ARG A 135 13.21 -1.54 13.76
C ARG A 135 13.45 -1.30 12.28
N ALA A 136 12.46 -1.69 11.47
CA ALA A 136 12.45 -1.37 10.04
C ALA A 136 12.38 0.14 9.81
N GLN A 137 12.87 0.55 8.65
CA GLN A 137 12.79 1.91 8.15
C GLN A 137 12.14 1.91 6.77
N THR A 138 11.48 3.01 6.45
CA THR A 138 10.86 3.27 5.15
C THR A 138 10.88 4.76 4.84
N PHE A 139 10.65 5.12 3.59
CA PHE A 139 10.40 6.47 3.10
C PHE A 139 9.58 6.36 1.82
N VAL A 140 8.91 7.42 1.41
CA VAL A 140 8.13 7.42 0.15
C VAL A 140 8.86 8.20 -0.94
N VAL A 141 8.71 7.78 -2.19
CA VAL A 141 9.10 8.55 -3.38
C VAL A 141 7.91 8.68 -4.35
N GLY A 142 7.87 9.83 -5.02
CA GLY A 142 6.88 10.28 -6.02
C GLY A 142 7.02 9.65 -7.40
N GLY A 143 6.87 8.33 -7.48
CA GLY A 143 6.95 7.56 -8.73
C GLY A 143 8.27 6.78 -8.93
N GLY A 144 8.19 5.71 -9.73
CA GLY A 144 9.18 4.64 -9.72
C GLY A 144 10.54 5.01 -10.28
N ARG A 145 10.60 6.05 -11.13
CA ARG A 145 11.88 6.59 -11.63
C ARG A 145 12.80 7.09 -10.52
N TRP A 146 12.23 7.49 -9.38
CA TRP A 146 12.97 8.03 -8.25
C TRP A 146 13.41 6.95 -7.25
N ALA A 147 13.11 5.68 -7.48
CA ALA A 147 13.59 4.60 -6.62
C ALA A 147 15.11 4.41 -6.70
N GLN A 148 15.70 4.54 -7.91
CA GLN A 148 17.11 4.20 -8.14
C GLN A 148 18.09 5.01 -7.26
N PRO A 149 17.98 6.35 -7.14
CA PRO A 149 18.93 7.11 -6.33
C PRO A 149 18.92 6.75 -4.84
N TYR A 150 17.83 6.17 -4.33
CA TYR A 150 17.66 5.83 -2.91
C TYR A 150 17.58 4.32 -2.67
N ALA A 151 17.96 3.49 -3.65
CA ALA A 151 17.72 2.05 -3.65
C ALA A 151 18.32 1.32 -2.43
N GLU A 152 19.46 1.78 -1.94
CA GLU A 152 20.19 1.20 -0.80
C GLU A 152 19.74 1.74 0.57
N THR A 153 18.88 2.76 0.60
CA THR A 153 18.43 3.38 1.86
C THR A 153 17.18 2.69 2.39
N ALA A 154 17.08 2.52 3.72
CA ALA A 154 15.96 1.91 4.42
C ALA A 154 15.66 0.43 4.05
N ASP A 155 14.86 -0.23 4.89
CA ASP A 155 14.53 -1.66 4.75
C ASP A 155 13.39 -1.88 3.73
N VAL A 156 12.49 -0.91 3.58
CA VAL A 156 11.32 -0.92 2.69
C VAL A 156 11.29 0.37 1.87
N LEU A 157 10.83 0.30 0.62
CA LEU A 157 10.45 1.50 -0.14
C LEU A 157 8.92 1.67 -0.08
N MET A 158 8.44 2.87 0.25
CA MET A 158 7.09 3.29 -0.11
C MET A 158 7.12 4.00 -1.45
N LEU A 159 6.11 3.74 -2.29
CA LEU A 159 5.99 4.33 -3.61
C LEU A 159 4.59 4.89 -3.77
N ASP A 160 4.46 6.20 -3.94
CA ASP A 160 3.16 6.82 -4.15
C ASP A 160 2.89 7.17 -5.61
N TRP A 161 1.64 6.96 -6.00
CA TRP A 161 1.18 7.27 -7.34
C TRP A 161 -0.33 7.46 -7.39
N TYR A 162 -0.75 8.61 -7.92
CA TYR A 162 -2.15 9.07 -7.84
C TYR A 162 -2.71 9.36 -9.24
N PRO A 163 -3.26 8.36 -9.95
CA PRO A 163 -3.61 8.52 -11.36
C PRO A 163 -4.97 9.16 -11.63
N VAL A 164 -5.91 9.15 -10.69
CA VAL A 164 -7.31 9.52 -10.97
C VAL A 164 -7.52 11.03 -10.93
N PRO A 165 -8.25 11.63 -11.88
CA PRO A 165 -8.78 11.07 -13.14
C PRO A 165 -7.83 11.26 -14.33
N HIS A 166 -6.62 11.75 -14.11
CA HIS A 166 -5.76 12.32 -15.14
C HIS A 166 -4.85 11.32 -15.88
N ARG A 167 -4.69 10.09 -15.36
CA ARG A 167 -3.79 9.05 -15.89
C ARG A 167 -4.50 7.70 -15.98
N PRO A 168 -4.03 6.77 -16.83
CA PRO A 168 -4.49 5.38 -16.82
C PRO A 168 -4.25 4.73 -15.47
N LEU A 169 -5.19 3.90 -14.98
CA LEU A 169 -5.00 3.21 -13.70
C LEU A 169 -3.86 2.19 -13.75
N THR A 170 -3.55 1.64 -14.93
CA THR A 170 -2.42 0.72 -15.15
C THR A 170 -1.08 1.34 -14.75
N SER A 171 -0.98 2.67 -14.75
CA SER A 171 0.24 3.38 -14.37
C SER A 171 0.70 3.08 -12.94
N VAL A 172 -0.20 2.65 -12.04
CA VAL A 172 0.19 2.20 -10.68
C VAL A 172 1.12 0.99 -10.74
N ALA A 173 0.79 -0.04 -11.52
CA ALA A 173 1.65 -1.21 -11.69
C ALA A 173 2.89 -0.89 -12.54
N GLU A 174 2.76 0.01 -13.53
CA GLU A 174 3.91 0.44 -14.34
C GLU A 174 4.97 1.15 -13.50
N GLU A 175 4.56 2.05 -12.59
CA GLU A 175 5.47 2.72 -11.67
C GLU A 175 6.08 1.76 -10.65
N PHE A 176 5.30 0.80 -10.13
CA PHE A 176 5.83 -0.28 -9.30
C PHE A 176 6.95 -1.04 -10.02
N LEU A 177 6.71 -1.50 -11.26
CA LEU A 177 7.68 -2.26 -12.04
C LEU A 177 8.93 -1.41 -12.40
N LYS A 178 8.76 -0.10 -12.60
CA LYS A 178 9.89 0.83 -12.77
C LYS A 178 10.75 0.91 -11.51
N ALA A 179 10.13 1.02 -10.33
CA ALA A 179 10.85 1.02 -9.07
C ALA A 179 11.59 -0.30 -8.86
N GLN A 180 10.88 -1.42 -8.99
CA GLN A 180 11.41 -2.75 -8.72
C GLN A 180 12.65 -3.10 -9.55
N ARG A 181 12.74 -2.64 -10.81
CA ARG A 181 13.93 -2.84 -11.65
C ARG A 181 15.20 -2.16 -11.12
N SER A 182 15.04 -1.15 -10.27
CA SER A 182 16.14 -0.35 -9.73
C SER A 182 16.49 -0.70 -8.28
N LEU A 183 15.71 -1.57 -7.63
CA LEU A 183 15.91 -1.94 -6.23
C LEU A 183 16.73 -3.22 -6.09
N PRO A 184 17.41 -3.41 -4.94
CA PRO A 184 17.96 -4.71 -4.58
C PRO A 184 16.90 -5.81 -4.70
N LYS A 185 17.35 -6.99 -5.13
CA LYS A 185 16.49 -8.15 -5.25
C LYS A 185 15.74 -8.39 -3.93
N ASP A 186 14.45 -8.65 -4.03
CA ASP A 186 13.55 -8.94 -2.91
C ASP A 186 13.32 -7.79 -1.93
N LYS A 187 13.82 -6.56 -2.19
CA LYS A 187 13.47 -5.39 -1.38
C LYS A 187 11.96 -5.13 -1.46
N PRO A 188 11.23 -5.15 -0.33
CA PRO A 188 9.79 -4.94 -0.35
C PRO A 188 9.43 -3.51 -0.75
N VAL A 189 8.34 -3.40 -1.49
CA VAL A 189 7.74 -2.10 -1.86
C VAL A 189 6.30 -2.07 -1.35
N TRP A 190 5.94 -1.01 -0.64
CA TRP A 190 4.57 -0.70 -0.22
C TRP A 190 4.01 0.39 -1.13
N MET A 191 2.88 0.12 -1.78
CA MET A 191 2.24 1.12 -2.64
C MET A 191 1.38 2.05 -1.83
N VAL A 192 1.47 3.35 -2.10
CA VAL A 192 0.60 4.37 -1.54
C VAL A 192 -0.36 4.83 -2.65
N LEU A 193 -1.65 4.56 -2.44
CA LEU A 193 -2.71 4.67 -3.43
C LEU A 193 -3.61 5.86 -3.15
N GLN A 194 -4.18 6.42 -4.21
CA GLN A 194 -5.07 7.57 -4.14
C GLN A 194 -6.39 7.21 -3.45
N ALA A 195 -6.69 7.95 -2.38
CA ALA A 195 -7.97 7.96 -1.67
C ALA A 195 -8.31 9.41 -1.27
N PHE A 196 -8.15 10.33 -2.22
CA PHE A 196 -8.46 11.76 -2.10
C PHE A 196 -8.86 12.32 -3.46
N ASP A 197 -9.48 13.49 -3.45
CA ASP A 197 -9.80 14.27 -4.65
C ASP A 197 -8.74 15.38 -4.85
N TRP A 198 -8.21 15.55 -6.06
CA TRP A 198 -7.24 16.61 -6.35
C TRP A 198 -7.74 18.04 -6.08
N SER A 199 -9.06 18.26 -5.96
CA SER A 199 -9.61 19.53 -5.48
C SER A 199 -9.26 19.85 -4.01
N GLU A 200 -8.86 18.84 -3.24
CA GLU A 200 -8.43 18.98 -1.86
C GLU A 200 -6.96 19.40 -1.73
N ASP A 201 -6.22 19.41 -2.85
CA ASP A 201 -4.82 19.85 -2.89
C ASP A 201 -4.74 21.34 -3.20
N SER A 202 -4.49 22.14 -2.16
CA SER A 202 -4.37 23.60 -2.25
C SER A 202 -3.27 24.09 -3.19
N ALA A 203 -2.32 23.24 -3.62
CA ALA A 203 -1.28 23.61 -4.57
C ALA A 203 -1.69 23.42 -6.04
N MET A 204 -2.87 22.86 -6.31
CA MET A 204 -3.39 22.72 -7.67
C MET A 204 -4.27 23.92 -8.06
N ASP A 205 -4.09 24.43 -9.28
CA ASP A 205 -5.04 25.37 -9.88
C ASP A 205 -6.33 24.63 -10.27
N HIS A 206 -7.30 24.66 -9.36
CA HIS A 206 -8.59 23.96 -9.47
C HIS A 206 -9.46 24.45 -10.65
N ARG A 207 -9.08 25.53 -11.35
CA ARG A 207 -9.86 26.11 -12.44
C ARG A 207 -9.62 25.45 -13.80
N ALA A 208 -8.60 24.60 -13.93
CA ALA A 208 -8.16 24.07 -15.22
C ALA A 208 -8.45 22.57 -15.46
N LEU A 209 -8.82 21.79 -14.43
CA LEU A 209 -8.96 20.34 -14.55
C LEU A 209 -10.19 19.81 -13.79
N ALA A 210 -10.98 18.97 -14.44
CA ALA A 210 -12.02 18.20 -13.76
C ALA A 210 -11.36 17.23 -12.76
N THR A 211 -11.57 17.46 -11.47
CA THR A 211 -11.12 16.57 -10.40
C THR A 211 -12.30 15.75 -9.87
N ARG A 212 -12.01 14.61 -9.25
CA ARG A 212 -12.99 13.80 -8.55
C ARG A 212 -12.30 12.81 -7.63
N PHE A 213 -13.01 12.36 -6.61
CA PHE A 213 -12.64 11.19 -5.83
C PHE A 213 -12.63 9.91 -6.70
N PRO A 214 -11.71 8.96 -6.49
CA PRO A 214 -11.72 7.66 -7.16
C PRO A 214 -13.00 6.85 -6.87
N THR A 215 -13.54 6.16 -7.88
CA THR A 215 -14.67 5.25 -7.63
C THR A 215 -14.20 3.99 -6.91
N TYR A 216 -15.14 3.22 -6.36
CA TYR A 216 -14.86 1.90 -5.78
C TYR A 216 -14.08 0.99 -6.74
N GLU A 217 -14.51 0.92 -8.01
CA GLU A 217 -13.86 0.10 -9.04
C GLU A 217 -12.42 0.53 -9.29
N GLU A 218 -12.15 1.85 -9.28
CA GLU A 218 -10.80 2.38 -9.50
C GLU A 218 -9.88 2.09 -8.31
N ILE A 219 -10.34 2.31 -7.08
CA ILE A 219 -9.58 1.99 -5.85
C ILE A 219 -9.27 0.50 -5.81
N ARG A 220 -10.27 -0.34 -6.12
CA ARG A 220 -10.13 -1.79 -6.17
C ARG A 220 -9.14 -2.21 -7.24
N PHE A 221 -9.23 -1.66 -8.44
CA PHE A 221 -8.29 -1.95 -9.52
C PHE A 221 -6.86 -1.56 -9.14
N MET A 222 -6.63 -0.34 -8.63
CA MET A 222 -5.30 0.11 -8.19
C MET A 222 -4.71 -0.82 -7.12
N SER A 223 -5.54 -1.27 -6.17
CA SER A 223 -5.14 -2.17 -5.08
C SER A 223 -4.71 -3.55 -5.59
N TYR A 224 -5.56 -4.21 -6.39
CA TYR A 224 -5.24 -5.55 -6.91
C TYR A 224 -4.16 -5.52 -8.01
N SER A 225 -4.10 -4.47 -8.82
CA SER A 225 -3.01 -4.29 -9.81
C SER A 225 -1.65 -4.17 -9.12
N SER A 226 -1.57 -3.45 -7.99
CA SER A 226 -0.37 -3.37 -7.14
C SER A 226 0.03 -4.74 -6.57
N ILE A 227 -0.95 -5.50 -6.03
CA ILE A 227 -0.74 -6.86 -5.52
C ILE A 227 -0.22 -7.80 -6.62
N MET A 228 -0.83 -7.72 -7.81
CA MET A 228 -0.44 -8.51 -8.95
C MET A 228 0.96 -8.17 -9.44
N ALA A 229 1.33 -6.89 -9.43
CA ALA A 229 2.69 -6.44 -9.75
C ALA A 229 3.74 -6.94 -8.73
N GLY A 230 3.35 -7.12 -7.46
CA GLY A 230 4.19 -7.72 -6.42
C GLY A 230 4.36 -6.88 -5.16
N ALA A 231 3.53 -5.85 -4.97
CA ALA A 231 3.52 -5.06 -3.75
C ALA A 231 3.44 -5.93 -2.49
N LYS A 232 4.10 -5.48 -1.42
CA LYS A 232 4.18 -6.18 -0.13
C LYS A 232 3.41 -5.46 0.97
N GLY A 233 2.59 -4.47 0.60
CA GLY A 233 1.75 -3.67 1.48
C GLY A 233 1.07 -2.57 0.69
N LEU A 234 -0.07 -2.10 1.18
CA LEU A 234 -0.86 -1.04 0.57
C LEU A 234 -1.20 0.02 1.61
N PHE A 235 -1.04 1.27 1.26
CA PHE A 235 -1.43 2.41 2.06
C PHE A 235 -2.34 3.32 1.23
N TYR A 236 -3.30 3.97 1.88
CA TYR A 236 -4.22 4.90 1.23
C TYR A 236 -3.95 6.32 1.70
N PHE A 237 -3.69 7.23 0.77
CA PHE A 237 -3.55 8.66 1.02
C PHE A 237 -4.88 9.34 0.71
N ARG A 238 -5.64 9.86 1.68
CA ARG A 238 -5.35 10.04 3.11
C ARG A 238 -6.65 10.14 3.91
N LEU A 239 -6.59 10.08 5.25
CA LEU A 239 -7.79 10.18 6.08
C LEU A 239 -8.40 11.60 6.17
N PRO A 240 -7.62 12.68 6.41
CA PRO A 240 -8.19 14.02 6.52
C PRO A 240 -8.68 14.53 5.17
N VAL A 241 -9.79 15.25 5.17
CA VAL A 241 -10.32 16.02 4.05
C VAL A 241 -10.29 17.50 4.48
N PRO A 242 -9.46 18.36 3.86
CA PRO A 242 -9.36 19.75 4.27
C PRO A 242 -10.69 20.48 4.06
N PRO A 243 -10.98 21.51 4.88
CA PRO A 243 -10.08 22.10 5.87
C PRO A 243 -10.07 21.39 7.24
N SER A 244 -11.11 20.65 7.61
CA SER A 244 -11.25 20.10 8.97
C SER A 244 -12.05 18.79 9.08
N GLU A 245 -12.38 18.17 7.95
CA GLU A 245 -13.17 16.94 7.87
C GLU A 245 -12.25 15.72 7.71
N THR A 246 -12.87 14.55 7.62
CA THR A 246 -12.23 13.27 7.35
C THR A 246 -13.03 12.51 6.31
N LEU A 247 -12.46 11.43 5.75
CA LEU A 247 -13.20 10.54 4.86
C LEU A 247 -14.49 10.00 5.52
N PHE A 248 -14.55 9.87 6.85
CA PHE A 248 -15.76 9.41 7.54
C PHE A 248 -16.96 10.36 7.39
N ASP A 249 -16.70 11.65 7.18
CA ASP A 249 -17.72 12.67 6.96
C ASP A 249 -18.31 12.58 5.53
N TYR A 250 -17.70 11.75 4.67
CA TYR A 250 -18.13 11.49 3.29
C TYR A 250 -18.42 9.99 3.09
N PRO A 251 -19.61 9.49 3.49
CA PRO A 251 -19.89 8.05 3.55
C PRO A 251 -19.65 7.30 2.23
N GLU A 252 -19.98 7.88 1.09
CA GLU A 252 -19.75 7.24 -0.22
C GLU A 252 -18.25 7.08 -0.52
N ARG A 253 -17.44 8.11 -0.22
CA ARG A 253 -15.98 8.09 -0.39
C ARG A 253 -15.35 7.08 0.57
N TRP A 254 -15.79 7.10 1.84
CA TRP A 254 -15.34 6.10 2.82
C TRP A 254 -15.69 4.68 2.38
N GLN A 255 -16.92 4.42 1.95
CA GLN A 255 -17.34 3.10 1.50
C GLN A 255 -16.56 2.61 0.28
N ALA A 256 -16.15 3.51 -0.62
CA ALA A 256 -15.30 3.15 -1.76
C ALA A 256 -13.93 2.58 -1.31
N VAL A 257 -13.35 3.11 -0.23
CA VAL A 257 -12.10 2.61 0.37
C VAL A 257 -12.35 1.40 1.27
N ALA A 258 -13.27 1.52 2.23
CA ALA A 258 -13.55 0.54 3.27
C ALA A 258 -13.98 -0.82 2.71
N ARG A 259 -14.75 -0.84 1.61
CA ARG A 259 -15.11 -2.10 0.95
C ARG A 259 -13.87 -2.84 0.47
N VAL A 260 -12.93 -2.13 -0.16
CA VAL A 260 -11.68 -2.73 -0.67
C VAL A 260 -10.82 -3.25 0.49
N THR A 261 -10.64 -2.48 1.56
CA THR A 261 -9.81 -2.91 2.70
C THR A 261 -10.42 -4.09 3.46
N ARG A 262 -11.74 -4.21 3.52
CA ARG A 262 -12.42 -5.41 4.03
C ARG A 262 -12.17 -6.64 3.15
N GLU A 263 -12.14 -6.49 1.81
CA GLU A 263 -11.73 -7.60 0.92
C GLU A 263 -10.28 -7.99 1.19
N LEU A 264 -9.38 -7.02 1.25
CA LEU A 264 -7.96 -7.24 1.46
C LEU A 264 -7.68 -7.91 2.81
N LYS A 265 -8.39 -7.55 3.87
CA LYS A 265 -8.33 -8.25 5.17
C LYS A 265 -8.64 -9.74 5.04
N LEU A 266 -9.66 -10.09 4.25
CA LEU A 266 -10.04 -11.48 4.01
C LEU A 266 -9.05 -12.19 3.07
N PHE A 267 -8.45 -11.47 2.13
CA PHE A 267 -7.45 -12.01 1.19
C PHE A 267 -6.04 -12.13 1.78
N LYS A 268 -5.77 -11.41 2.88
CA LYS A 268 -4.46 -11.31 3.52
C LYS A 268 -3.75 -12.64 3.78
N PRO A 269 -4.40 -13.74 4.23
CA PRO A 269 -3.74 -15.04 4.36
C PRO A 269 -3.13 -15.57 3.06
N VAL A 270 -3.76 -15.30 1.92
CA VAL A 270 -3.23 -15.65 0.59
C VAL A 270 -2.04 -14.78 0.22
N LEU A 271 -2.07 -13.49 0.57
CA LEU A 271 -0.96 -12.57 0.32
C LEU A 271 0.29 -12.90 1.15
N GLU A 272 0.11 -13.40 2.37
CA GLU A 272 1.19 -13.69 3.32
C GLU A 272 1.71 -15.13 3.24
N GLY A 273 0.82 -16.10 3.03
CA GLY A 273 1.16 -17.53 3.03
C GLY A 273 1.01 -18.24 1.69
N GLY A 274 0.38 -17.59 0.70
CA GLY A 274 0.14 -18.17 -0.61
C GLY A 274 1.43 -18.24 -1.43
N ARG A 275 1.70 -19.41 -2.01
CA ARG A 275 2.82 -19.60 -2.94
C ARG A 275 2.37 -19.19 -4.34
N PRO A 276 3.19 -18.48 -5.14
CA PRO A 276 2.89 -18.26 -6.55
C PRO A 276 2.55 -19.57 -7.26
N SER A 277 1.49 -19.56 -8.07
CA SER A 277 1.02 -20.72 -8.84
C SER A 277 0.98 -20.38 -10.33
N PRO A 278 1.19 -21.36 -11.22
CA PRO A 278 0.78 -21.24 -12.60
C PRO A 278 -0.71 -20.89 -12.71
N LEU A 279 -1.08 -20.20 -13.78
CA LEU A 279 -2.48 -19.92 -14.09
C LEU A 279 -3.19 -21.23 -14.50
N PRO A 280 -4.49 -21.40 -14.20
CA PRO A 280 -5.28 -22.56 -14.61
C PRO A 280 -5.74 -22.51 -16.08
N PHE A 281 -5.23 -21.54 -16.84
CA PHE A 281 -5.53 -21.31 -18.25
C PHE A 281 -4.26 -20.78 -18.93
N PRO A 282 -4.14 -20.94 -20.26
CA PRO A 282 -3.02 -20.40 -21.01
C PRO A 282 -2.98 -18.86 -20.93
N PRO A 283 -1.79 -18.24 -20.87
CA PRO A 283 -1.66 -16.79 -20.99
C PRO A 283 -2.28 -16.28 -22.30
N ASN A 284 -2.99 -15.15 -22.22
CA ASN A 284 -3.59 -14.49 -23.37
C ASN A 284 -3.25 -12.99 -23.33
N PRO A 285 -2.41 -12.46 -24.24
CA PRO A 285 -2.03 -11.05 -24.27
C PRO A 285 -3.22 -10.10 -24.56
N ASP A 286 -4.28 -10.62 -25.20
CA ASP A 286 -5.52 -9.91 -25.46
C ASP A 286 -6.57 -10.12 -24.34
N GLY A 287 -6.22 -10.91 -23.32
CA GLY A 287 -7.05 -11.24 -22.17
C GLY A 287 -6.85 -10.29 -20.98
N PRO A 288 -7.58 -10.52 -19.88
CA PRO A 288 -7.35 -9.81 -18.62
C PRO A 288 -5.97 -10.16 -18.04
N ASP A 289 -5.39 -9.20 -17.31
CA ASP A 289 -4.22 -9.48 -16.48
C ASP A 289 -4.62 -10.52 -15.42
N ALA A 290 -3.75 -11.48 -15.14
CA ALA A 290 -4.05 -12.58 -14.23
C ALA A 290 -2.87 -12.94 -13.32
N LYS A 291 -3.16 -13.32 -12.08
CA LYS A 291 -2.18 -13.91 -11.16
C LYS A 291 -2.83 -14.97 -10.28
N ALA A 292 -2.08 -16.03 -9.97
CA ALA A 292 -2.55 -17.12 -9.15
C ALA A 292 -1.62 -17.42 -7.96
N TRP A 293 -2.23 -17.91 -6.88
CA TRP A 293 -1.57 -18.38 -5.67
C TRP A 293 -2.16 -19.72 -5.24
N ASN A 294 -1.34 -20.59 -4.67
CA ASN A 294 -1.79 -21.78 -3.97
C ASN A 294 -1.63 -21.60 -2.46
N LEU A 295 -2.69 -21.91 -1.72
CA LEU A 295 -2.66 -21.96 -0.27
C LEU A 295 -3.52 -23.15 0.19
N GLN A 296 -2.95 -24.04 0.99
CA GLN A 296 -3.64 -25.18 1.60
C GLN A 296 -4.45 -26.03 0.61
N GLY A 297 -3.86 -26.33 -0.56
CA GLY A 297 -4.51 -27.17 -1.59
C GLY A 297 -5.64 -26.47 -2.36
N ARG A 298 -5.76 -25.15 -2.25
CA ARG A 298 -6.71 -24.31 -2.99
C ARG A 298 -5.97 -23.32 -3.88
N THR A 299 -6.50 -23.10 -5.08
CA THR A 299 -5.97 -22.11 -6.01
C THR A 299 -6.79 -20.83 -5.91
N PHE A 300 -6.12 -19.70 -5.75
CA PHE A 300 -6.70 -18.36 -5.74
C PHE A 300 -6.26 -17.64 -7.00
N VAL A 301 -7.19 -17.11 -7.78
CA VAL A 301 -6.90 -16.39 -9.04
C VAL A 301 -7.49 -15.00 -8.96
N VAL A 302 -6.69 -13.99 -9.27
CA VAL A 302 -7.16 -12.62 -9.50
C VAL A 302 -7.01 -12.29 -10.97
N LEU A 303 -8.10 -11.80 -11.55
CA LEU A 303 -8.21 -11.28 -12.91
C LEU A 303 -8.52 -9.79 -12.84
N ALA A 304 -7.85 -8.98 -13.65
CA ALA A 304 -8.11 -7.55 -13.75
C ALA A 304 -8.22 -7.14 -15.23
N ASN A 305 -9.21 -6.32 -15.58
CA ASN A 305 -9.30 -5.74 -16.91
C ASN A 305 -8.56 -4.39 -16.95
N PRO A 306 -7.35 -4.29 -17.54
CA PRO A 306 -6.59 -3.04 -17.58
C PRO A 306 -7.11 -2.01 -18.59
N ARG A 307 -8.13 -2.34 -19.38
CA ARG A 307 -8.63 -1.46 -20.46
C ARG A 307 -9.59 -0.42 -19.90
N LYS A 308 -9.49 0.80 -20.41
CA LYS A 308 -10.36 1.93 -20.04
C LYS A 308 -11.75 1.86 -20.67
N ALA A 309 -11.87 1.24 -21.85
CA ALA A 309 -13.10 1.31 -22.66
C ALA A 309 -13.50 -0.01 -23.32
N SER A 310 -12.81 -1.12 -23.02
CA SER A 310 -13.05 -2.42 -23.67
C SER A 310 -13.37 -3.50 -22.65
N PHE A 311 -14.28 -4.39 -23.04
CA PHE A 311 -14.60 -5.60 -22.30
C PHE A 311 -13.59 -6.69 -22.65
N LEU A 312 -13.13 -7.45 -21.66
CA LEU A 312 -12.20 -8.56 -21.88
C LEU A 312 -12.86 -9.90 -21.52
N LYS A 313 -12.76 -10.87 -22.42
CA LYS A 313 -13.34 -12.21 -22.19
C LYS A 313 -12.62 -12.86 -21.02
N VAL A 314 -13.37 -13.39 -20.06
CA VAL A 314 -12.82 -14.20 -18.99
C VAL A 314 -12.51 -15.61 -19.52
N PRO A 315 -11.37 -16.21 -19.15
CA PRO A 315 -11.04 -17.59 -19.55
C PRO A 315 -12.15 -18.58 -19.17
N ASP A 316 -12.47 -19.50 -20.07
CA ASP A 316 -13.58 -20.44 -19.90
C ASP A 316 -13.27 -21.47 -18.78
N GLU A 317 -11.99 -21.72 -18.50
CA GLU A 317 -11.47 -22.63 -17.48
C GLU A 317 -11.82 -22.21 -16.05
N VAL A 318 -12.10 -20.92 -15.83
CA VAL A 318 -12.55 -20.40 -14.52
C VAL A 318 -14.05 -20.12 -14.48
N MET A 319 -14.81 -20.52 -15.51
CA MET A 319 -16.28 -20.41 -15.58
C MET A 319 -17.02 -21.66 -15.08
N GLY A 320 -16.29 -22.71 -14.67
CA GLY A 320 -16.83 -23.91 -14.04
C GLY A 320 -17.39 -23.66 -12.64
N ALA A 321 -18.27 -24.56 -12.17
CA ALA A 321 -18.96 -24.41 -10.88
C ALA A 321 -18.04 -24.60 -9.66
N GLU A 322 -16.88 -25.21 -9.87
CA GLU A 322 -15.82 -25.41 -8.88
C GLU A 322 -15.06 -24.12 -8.53
N TRP A 323 -15.19 -23.07 -9.37
CA TRP A 323 -14.63 -21.75 -9.14
C TRP A 323 -15.64 -20.82 -8.48
N ARG A 324 -15.35 -20.43 -7.24
CA ARG A 324 -16.19 -19.55 -6.45
C ARG A 324 -15.66 -18.13 -6.47
N PRO A 325 -16.48 -17.10 -6.77
CA PRO A 325 -16.05 -15.72 -6.62
C PRO A 325 -15.88 -15.35 -5.15
N LEU A 326 -14.82 -14.62 -4.86
CA LEU A 326 -14.53 -14.09 -3.53
C LEU A 326 -15.18 -12.72 -3.33
N PHE A 327 -15.38 -12.37 -2.06
CA PHE A 327 -15.86 -11.05 -1.61
C PHE A 327 -17.23 -10.64 -2.16
N THR A 328 -18.08 -11.62 -2.44
CA THR A 328 -19.45 -11.41 -2.90
C THR A 328 -20.39 -12.42 -2.26
N LEU A 329 -21.67 -12.07 -2.17
CA LEU A 329 -22.73 -13.02 -1.78
C LEU A 329 -23.20 -13.88 -2.96
N ARG A 330 -22.81 -13.52 -4.19
CA ARG A 330 -23.15 -14.29 -5.39
C ARG A 330 -22.35 -15.59 -5.39
N ARG A 331 -23.03 -16.73 -5.58
CA ARG A 331 -22.38 -18.04 -5.63
C ARG A 331 -21.66 -18.30 -6.95
N GLU A 332 -22.16 -17.71 -8.04
CA GLU A 332 -21.65 -17.92 -9.39
C GLU A 332 -20.98 -16.66 -9.93
N GLN A 333 -19.74 -16.81 -10.39
CA GLN A 333 -18.94 -15.79 -11.05
C GLN A 333 -19.63 -15.19 -12.29
N LYS A 334 -20.43 -15.98 -13.01
CA LYS A 334 -21.19 -15.53 -14.19
C LYS A 334 -22.10 -14.35 -13.88
N SER A 335 -22.67 -14.29 -12.68
CA SER A 335 -23.55 -13.20 -12.24
C SER A 335 -22.83 -11.86 -12.00
N LEU A 336 -21.50 -11.86 -11.97
CA LEU A 336 -20.66 -10.67 -11.80
C LEU A 336 -20.17 -10.11 -13.14
N LEU A 337 -20.39 -10.82 -14.24
CA LEU A 337 -19.79 -10.57 -15.53
C LEU A 337 -20.82 -10.08 -16.55
N LYS A 338 -20.35 -9.41 -17.60
CA LYS A 338 -21.20 -9.06 -18.73
C LYS A 338 -21.27 -10.25 -19.69
N ALA A 339 -22.48 -10.77 -19.92
CA ALA A 339 -22.71 -11.74 -20.99
C ALA A 339 -22.75 -11.03 -22.36
N ILE A 340 -21.98 -11.53 -23.31
CA ILE A 340 -21.98 -11.10 -24.72
C ILE A 340 -21.89 -12.36 -25.59
N GLY A 341 -22.94 -12.65 -26.34
CA GLY A 341 -23.06 -13.93 -27.06
C GLY A 341 -22.97 -15.11 -26.09
N LYS A 342 -22.04 -16.04 -26.36
CA LYS A 342 -21.77 -17.21 -25.50
C LYS A 342 -20.68 -16.98 -24.44
N GLY A 343 -20.08 -15.79 -24.39
CA GLY A 343 -18.97 -15.48 -23.50
C GLY A 343 -19.34 -14.58 -22.32
N PHE A 344 -18.48 -14.60 -21.30
CA PHE A 344 -18.56 -13.71 -20.14
C PHE A 344 -17.35 -12.79 -20.09
N TYR A 345 -17.58 -11.52 -19.80
CA TYR A 345 -16.58 -10.47 -19.95
C TYR A 345 -16.47 -9.60 -18.71
N LEU A 346 -15.24 -9.21 -18.38
CA LEU A 346 -14.95 -8.16 -17.41
C LEU A 346 -15.19 -6.80 -18.05
N LYS A 347 -15.89 -5.93 -17.34
CA LYS A 347 -16.00 -4.50 -17.67
C LYS A 347 -14.63 -3.82 -17.54
N PRO A 348 -14.43 -2.64 -18.17
CA PRO A 348 -13.25 -1.80 -17.93
C PRO A 348 -12.93 -1.66 -16.44
N TYR A 349 -11.66 -1.85 -16.06
CA TYR A 349 -11.14 -1.79 -14.68
C TYR A 349 -11.81 -2.72 -13.67
N GLN A 350 -12.63 -3.67 -14.11
CA GLN A 350 -13.22 -4.65 -13.21
C GLN A 350 -12.17 -5.67 -12.77
N VAL A 351 -12.20 -6.00 -11.47
CA VAL A 351 -11.42 -7.08 -10.86
C VAL A 351 -12.34 -8.24 -10.52
N LEU A 352 -11.90 -9.47 -10.77
CA LEU A 352 -12.55 -10.70 -10.33
C LEU A 352 -11.54 -11.55 -9.57
N ALA A 353 -11.83 -11.82 -8.30
CA ALA A 353 -11.06 -12.74 -7.47
C ALA A 353 -11.85 -14.03 -7.30
N LEU A 354 -11.20 -15.16 -7.52
CA LEU A 354 -11.80 -16.49 -7.51
C LEU A 354 -10.99 -17.44 -6.63
N GLU A 355 -11.67 -18.43 -6.08
CA GLU A 355 -11.07 -19.59 -5.42
C GLU A 355 -11.58 -20.86 -6.08
N GLY A 356 -10.65 -21.77 -6.41
CA GLY A 356 -10.94 -23.02 -7.10
C GLY A 356 -10.15 -24.20 -6.53
N PRO A 357 -10.28 -25.39 -7.17
CA PRO A 357 -9.49 -26.56 -6.80
C PRO A 357 -7.99 -26.28 -6.91
N GLY A 358 -7.19 -26.86 -6.01
CA GLY A 358 -5.73 -26.82 -6.10
C GLY A 358 -5.25 -27.47 -7.39
N GLN A 359 -4.25 -26.87 -8.03
CA GLN A 359 -3.53 -27.55 -9.10
C GLN A 359 -2.68 -28.67 -8.48
N ALA A 360 -2.75 -29.88 -9.05
CA ALA A 360 -1.83 -30.94 -8.67
C ALA A 360 -0.40 -30.44 -8.93
N GLU A 361 0.48 -30.49 -7.92
CA GLU A 361 1.90 -30.22 -8.12
C GLU A 361 2.39 -31.20 -9.17
N THR A 362 2.67 -30.72 -10.37
CA THR A 362 3.47 -31.46 -11.34
C THR A 362 4.83 -31.65 -10.71
N ARG A 363 5.02 -32.81 -10.06
CA ARG A 363 6.33 -33.28 -9.64
C ARG A 363 7.16 -33.44 -10.90
N THR A 364 7.91 -32.40 -11.25
CA THR A 364 9.06 -32.55 -12.12
C THR A 364 10.08 -33.34 -11.31
N TRP A 365 10.18 -34.63 -11.64
CA TRP A 365 11.19 -35.55 -11.13
C TRP A 365 12.59 -35.16 -11.58
#